data_AF-A0A139SRN9-F1
#
_entry.id   AF-A0A139SRN9-F1
#
_cell.length_a   1.000
_cell.length_b   1.000
_cell.length_c   1.000
_cell.angle_alpha   90.00
_cell.angle_beta   90.00
_cell.angle_gamma   90.00
#
_symmetry.space_group_name_H-M   'P 1'
#
loop_
_entity.id
_entity.type
_entity.pdbx_description
1 polymer ?
#
loop_
_entity_poly.entity_id
_entity_poly.type
_entity_poly.pdbx_seq_one_letter_code
_entity_poly.pdbx_strand_id
1 'polypeptide(L)'
;MSMYIQGKIVGVVDKQAKPKKNEETGAITQGNYYGVVGVKVEGVDRDGFETSALYRLSVFGDDYKSRLHDTYRQLVGQEALVPVRVSADNSRQLSYFLSGIPLKPASETFAPARKSPSELIAQAQATRAAQQEQISKPPAPQTAARA
;
A
#
# COMPACT_ATOMS: atom_id res chain seq x y z
N MET A 1 7.54 9.71 17.77
CA MET A 1 8.26 9.08 16.64
C MET A 1 7.29 8.94 15.47
N SER A 2 7.65 9.42 14.29
CA SER A 2 6.81 9.33 13.09
C SER A 2 7.28 8.13 12.26
N MET A 3 6.34 7.29 11.84
CA MET A 3 6.55 6.07 11.06
C MET A 3 5.58 6.09 9.87
N TYR A 4 5.83 5.28 8.85
CA TYR A 4 4.88 5.08 7.76
C TYR A 4 4.36 3.64 7.77
N ILE A 5 3.08 3.48 7.48
CA ILE A 5 2.44 2.17 7.27
C ILE A 5 2.00 2.11 5.81
N GLN A 6 2.56 1.18 5.04
CA GLN A 6 2.07 0.89 3.70
C GLN A 6 0.96 -0.15 3.78
N GLY A 7 -0.22 0.18 3.28
CA GLY A 7 -1.32 -0.77 3.24
C GLY A 7 -2.54 -0.22 2.53
N LYS A 8 -3.56 -1.07 2.43
CA LYS A 8 -4.85 -0.72 1.84
C LYS A 8 -5.74 -0.03 2.86
N ILE A 9 -6.26 1.15 2.52
CA ILE A 9 -7.23 1.83 3.37
C ILE A 9 -8.56 1.07 3.24
N VAL A 10 -9.08 0.53 4.34
CA VAL A 10 -10.29 -0.30 4.31
C VAL A 10 -11.55 0.41 4.78
N GLY A 11 -11.41 1.55 5.47
CA GLY A 11 -12.56 2.33 5.89
C GLY A 11 -12.21 3.49 6.80
N VAL A 12 -13.14 4.45 6.88
CA VAL A 12 -13.06 5.61 7.76
C VAL A 12 -14.39 5.75 8.50
N VAL A 13 -14.32 5.91 9.82
CA VAL A 13 -15.49 6.05 10.70
C VAL A 13 -15.29 7.22 11.63
N ASP A 14 -16.26 8.11 11.67
CA ASP A 14 -16.30 9.24 12.59
C ASP A 14 -17.00 8.83 13.89
N LYS A 15 -16.44 9.24 15.02
CA LYS A 15 -16.87 8.88 16.35
C LYS A 15 -16.90 10.09 17.26
N GLN A 16 -17.72 10.02 18.30
CA GLN A 16 -17.70 10.97 19.39
C GLN A 16 -17.23 10.25 20.66
N ALA A 17 -16.28 10.85 21.37
CA ALA A 17 -15.88 10.32 22.67
C ALA A 17 -17.08 10.37 23.63
N LYS A 18 -17.12 9.46 24.59
CA LYS A 18 -18.17 9.51 25.62
C LYS A 18 -17.96 10.78 26.47
N PRO A 19 -19.03 11.51 26.82
CA PRO A 19 -18.92 12.63 27.73
C PRO A 19 -18.38 12.13 29.07
N LYS A 20 -17.43 12.87 29.64
CA LYS A 20 -16.85 12.57 30.94
C LYS A 20 -17.41 13.56 31.95
N LYS A 21 -17.97 13.04 33.04
CA LYS A 21 -18.33 13.85 34.20
C LYS A 21 -17.07 13.99 35.06
N ASN A 22 -16.67 15.21 35.35
CA ASN A 22 -15.66 15.45 36.38
C ASN A 22 -16.34 15.25 37.74
N GLU A 23 -15.83 14.32 38.55
CA GLU A 23 -16.41 13.98 39.85
C GLU A 23 -16.29 15.12 40.87
N GLU A 24 -15.30 15.99 40.72
CA GLU A 24 -14.98 17.07 41.67
C GLU A 24 -15.81 18.34 41.42
N THR A 25 -16.10 18.64 40.15
CA THR A 25 -16.84 19.85 39.74
C THR A 25 -18.28 19.55 39.28
N GLY A 26 -18.63 18.28 39.10
CA GLY A 26 -19.91 17.86 38.52
C GLY A 26 -20.09 18.23 37.04
N ALA A 27 -19.14 18.94 36.44
CA ALA A 27 -19.21 19.42 35.06
C ALA A 27 -19.12 18.25 34.06
N ILE A 28 -20.03 18.26 33.08
CA ILE A 28 -20.02 17.31 31.97
C ILE A 28 -19.16 17.90 30.86
N THR A 29 -17.99 17.31 30.62
CA THR A 29 -17.20 17.66 29.44
C THR A 29 -17.74 16.88 28.26
N GLN A 30 -18.29 17.60 27.28
CA GLN A 30 -18.75 17.00 26.03
C GLN A 30 -17.60 16.26 25.36
N GLY A 31 -17.87 15.05 24.87
CA GLY A 31 -16.83 14.23 24.26
C GLY A 31 -16.40 14.80 22.90
N ASN A 32 -15.09 14.84 22.68
CA ASN A 32 -14.49 15.29 21.43
C ASN A 32 -14.85 14.35 20.27
N TYR A 33 -15.11 14.91 19.09
CA TYR A 33 -15.22 14.17 17.85
C TYR A 33 -13.84 13.71 17.37
N TYR A 34 -13.77 12.51 16.80
CA TYR A 34 -12.55 11.92 16.29
C TYR A 34 -12.84 10.93 15.15
N GLY A 35 -11.89 10.81 14.23
CA GLY A 35 -11.96 9.86 13.12
C GLY A 35 -11.16 8.60 13.43
N VAL A 36 -11.59 7.46 12.89
CA VAL A 36 -10.84 6.21 12.92
C VAL A 36 -10.67 5.72 11.50
N VAL A 37 -9.43 5.56 11.07
CA VAL A 37 -9.04 5.04 9.75
C VAL A 37 -8.51 3.62 9.92
N GLY A 38 -9.08 2.67 9.19
CA GLY A 38 -8.60 1.30 9.11
C GLY A 38 -7.62 1.14 7.95
N VAL A 39 -6.43 0.60 8.24
CA VAL A 39 -5.42 0.25 7.23
C VAL A 39 -5.11 -1.23 7.34
N LYS A 40 -5.37 -2.00 6.28
CA LYS A 40 -5.03 -3.41 6.19
C LYS A 40 -3.66 -3.54 5.52
N VAL A 41 -2.74 -4.20 6.20
CA VAL A 41 -1.43 -4.56 5.67
C VAL A 41 -1.46 -6.06 5.41
N GLU A 42 -1.11 -6.46 4.20
CA GLU A 42 -0.99 -7.86 3.79
C GLU A 42 0.48 -8.16 3.53
N GLY A 43 0.91 -9.36 3.88
CA GLY A 43 2.29 -9.80 3.73
C GLY A 43 2.40 -11.31 3.76
N VAL A 44 3.62 -11.80 3.58
CA VAL A 44 3.93 -13.22 3.66
C VAL A 44 4.94 -13.40 4.78
N ASP A 45 4.64 -14.30 5.72
CA ASP A 45 5.56 -14.63 6.81
C ASP A 45 6.75 -15.47 6.29
N ARG A 46 7.76 -15.69 7.11
CA ARG A 46 8.96 -16.48 6.77
C ARG A 46 8.62 -17.91 6.36
N ASP A 47 7.54 -18.45 6.91
CA ASP A 47 7.04 -19.79 6.61
C ASP A 47 6.19 -19.85 5.32
N GLY A 48 6.00 -18.72 4.64
CA GLY A 48 5.23 -18.65 3.39
C GLY A 48 3.71 -18.50 3.57
N PHE A 49 3.22 -18.34 4.80
CA PHE A 49 1.80 -18.09 5.06
C PHE A 49 1.42 -16.64 4.81
N GLU A 50 0.24 -16.44 4.21
CA GLU A 50 -0.35 -15.11 4.08
C GLU A 50 -0.72 -14.58 5.47
N THR A 51 -0.27 -13.37 5.76
CA THR A 51 -0.57 -12.65 6.99
C THR A 51 -1.31 -11.37 6.65
N SER A 52 -2.27 -11.03 7.51
CA SER A 52 -2.95 -9.74 7.41
C SER A 52 -3.04 -9.09 8.78
N ALA A 53 -2.65 -7.83 8.84
CA ALA A 53 -2.72 -7.00 10.04
C ALA A 53 -3.63 -5.80 9.79
N LEU A 54 -4.57 -5.55 10.70
CA LEU A 54 -5.46 -4.39 10.64
C LEU A 54 -5.02 -3.35 11.67
N TYR A 55 -4.55 -2.21 11.17
CA TYR A 55 -4.19 -1.07 12.00
C TYR A 55 -5.37 -0.11 12.10
N ARG A 56 -5.70 0.28 13.34
CA ARG A 56 -6.73 1.28 13.63
C ARG A 56 -6.06 2.58 14.03
N LEU A 57 -6.07 3.54 13.11
CA LEU A 57 -5.40 4.82 13.24
C LEU A 57 -6.43 5.87 13.65
N SER A 58 -6.16 6.60 14.72
CA SER A 58 -7.10 7.62 15.21
C SER A 58 -6.69 9.03 14.78
N VAL A 59 -7.68 9.88 14.53
CA VAL A 59 -7.52 11.28 14.13
C VAL A 59 -8.23 12.16 15.15
N PHE A 60 -7.50 13.01 15.85
CA PHE A 60 -8.03 13.90 16.89
C PHE A 60 -7.65 15.35 16.63
N GLY A 61 -8.30 16.28 17.34
CA GLY A 61 -7.87 17.68 17.43
C GLY A 61 -7.85 18.38 16.08
N ASP A 62 -6.74 19.08 15.80
CA ASP A 62 -6.59 19.89 14.61
C ASP A 62 -6.54 19.05 13.32
N ASP A 63 -5.98 17.85 13.37
CA ASP A 63 -5.99 16.91 12.22
C ASP A 63 -7.43 16.49 11.85
N TYR A 64 -8.30 16.32 12.85
CA TYR A 64 -9.72 16.01 12.61
C TYR A 64 -10.46 17.23 12.04
N LYS A 65 -10.24 18.43 12.62
CA LYS A 65 -10.84 19.69 12.14
C LYS A 65 -10.38 20.05 10.74
N SER A 66 -9.12 19.73 10.40
CA SER A 66 -8.55 19.89 9.06
C SER A 66 -9.14 18.90 8.03
N ARG A 67 -10.13 18.08 8.41
CA ARG A 67 -10.77 17.09 7.53
C ARG A 67 -9.80 16.06 6.95
N LEU A 68 -8.76 15.71 7.72
CA LEU A 68 -7.83 14.68 7.28
C LEU A 68 -8.57 13.34 7.06
N HIS A 69 -9.51 13.01 7.93
CA HIS A 69 -10.37 11.82 7.82
C HIS A 69 -11.14 11.77 6.48
N ASP A 70 -11.64 12.89 5.95
CA ASP A 70 -12.29 12.95 4.64
C ASP A 70 -11.32 12.61 3.50
N THR A 71 -10.06 13.05 3.61
CA THR A 71 -9.02 12.70 2.61
C THR A 71 -8.80 11.19 2.57
N TYR A 72 -8.70 10.55 3.73
CA TYR A 72 -8.59 9.08 3.81
C TYR A 72 -9.87 8.37 3.33
N ARG A 73 -11.04 8.97 3.54
CA ARG A 73 -12.32 8.42 3.09
C ARG A 73 -12.40 8.32 1.57
N GLN A 74 -11.83 9.28 0.84
CA GLN A 74 -11.75 9.24 -0.63
C GLN A 74 -10.79 8.18 -1.16
N LEU A 75 -9.88 7.70 -0.32
CA LEU A 75 -8.85 6.72 -0.69
C LEU A 75 -9.18 5.31 -0.20
N VAL A 76 -10.38 5.08 0.33
CA VAL A 76 -10.84 3.75 0.71
C VAL A 76 -10.78 2.82 -0.51
N GLY A 77 -10.16 1.66 -0.33
CA GLY A 77 -9.90 0.68 -1.38
C GLY A 77 -8.56 0.87 -2.09
N GLN A 78 -7.83 1.97 -1.85
CA GLN A 78 -6.52 2.23 -2.46
C GLN A 78 -5.39 1.85 -1.51
N GLU A 79 -4.26 1.43 -2.08
CA GLU A 79 -3.01 1.32 -1.35
C GLU A 79 -2.38 2.70 -1.16
N ALA A 80 -1.94 2.97 0.06
CA ALA A 80 -1.34 4.21 0.47
C ALA A 80 -0.21 3.98 1.45
N LEU A 81 0.78 4.86 1.41
CA LEU A 81 1.78 5.02 2.45
C LEU A 81 1.28 6.05 3.46
N VAL A 82 0.92 5.56 4.64
CA VAL A 82 0.17 6.31 5.66
C VAL A 82 1.12 6.82 6.74
N PRO A 83 1.31 8.14 6.90
CA PRO A 83 2.11 8.69 8.00
C PRO A 83 1.38 8.52 9.34
N VAL A 84 2.05 7.83 10.26
CA VAL A 84 1.54 7.54 11.60
C VAL A 84 2.49 8.03 12.69
N ARG A 85 1.90 8.56 13.77
CA ARG A 85 2.56 8.78 15.05
C ARG A 85 2.18 7.66 15.99
N VAL A 86 3.17 7.06 16.63
CA VAL A 86 2.97 6.02 17.63
C VAL A 86 3.16 6.63 19.01
N SER A 87 2.17 6.43 19.87
CA SER A 87 2.28 6.75 21.30
C SER A 87 2.04 5.47 22.09
N ALA A 88 2.97 5.15 22.99
CA ALA A 88 2.74 4.13 23.99
C ALA A 88 2.02 4.79 25.17
N ASP A 89 0.90 4.23 25.57
CA ASP A 89 0.23 4.62 26.82
C ASP A 89 0.96 3.95 28.02
N ASN A 90 0.72 4.43 29.24
CA ASN A 90 1.24 3.81 30.48
C ASN A 90 0.88 2.32 30.59
N SER A 91 -0.19 1.90 29.91
CA SER A 91 -0.65 0.51 29.78
C SER A 91 0.14 -0.35 28.77
N ARG A 92 1.24 0.15 28.19
CA ARG A 92 2.03 -0.49 27.10
C ARG A 92 1.22 -0.77 25.82
N GLN A 93 0.00 -0.26 25.71
CA GLN A 93 -0.76 -0.31 24.47
C GLN A 93 -0.23 0.73 23.49
N LEU A 94 0.11 0.26 22.29
CA LEU A 94 0.51 1.14 21.18
C LEU A 94 -0.74 1.75 20.56
N SER A 95 -0.86 3.07 20.70
CA SER A 95 -1.88 3.87 20.03
C SER A 95 -1.29 4.51 18.79
N TYR A 96 -1.95 4.29 17.67
CA TYR A 96 -1.54 4.82 16.38
C TYR A 96 -2.42 6.01 16.00
N PHE A 97 -1.78 7.13 15.66
CA PHE A 97 -2.43 8.37 15.29
C PHE A 97 -2.03 8.74 13.87
N LEU A 98 -2.96 9.23 13.06
CA LEU A 98 -2.58 9.81 11.78
C LEU A 98 -1.79 11.11 11.99
N SER A 99 -0.81 11.33 11.13
CA SER A 99 0.07 12.49 11.24
C SER A 99 0.29 13.23 9.92
N GLY A 100 -0.59 13.03 8.95
CA GLY A 100 -0.51 13.73 7.67
C GLY A 100 -1.30 13.08 6.54
N ILE A 101 -1.16 13.70 5.37
CA ILE A 101 -1.76 13.28 4.10
C ILE A 101 -1.10 11.97 3.65
N PRO A 102 -1.89 10.97 3.24
CA PRO A 102 -1.35 9.72 2.72
C PRO A 102 -0.60 9.97 1.42
N LEU A 103 0.54 9.31 1.26
CA LEU A 103 1.32 9.34 0.03
C LEU A 103 0.89 8.14 -0.82
N LYS A 104 0.78 8.32 -2.14
CA LYS A 104 0.65 7.17 -3.04
C LYS A 104 1.97 6.38 -2.96
N PRO A 105 1.94 5.05 -2.79
CA PRO A 105 3.16 4.27 -2.91
C PRO A 105 3.74 4.61 -4.28
N ALA A 106 5.04 4.94 -4.33
CA ALA A 106 5.72 5.14 -5.59
C ALA A 106 5.48 3.84 -6.38
N SER A 107 4.71 3.93 -7.45
CA SER A 107 4.59 2.83 -8.38
C SER A 107 6.00 2.62 -8.88
N GLU A 108 6.68 1.61 -8.35
CA GLU A 108 7.95 1.17 -8.90
C GLU A 108 7.64 0.77 -10.35
N THR A 109 7.92 1.72 -11.25
CA THR A 109 8.59 1.41 -12.50
C THR A 109 9.77 0.53 -12.11
N PHE A 110 9.60 -0.78 -11.91
CA PHE A 110 10.63 -1.84 -11.85
C PHE A 110 10.01 -3.18 -11.41
N ALA A 111 9.10 -3.71 -12.25
CA ALA A 111 9.15 -5.13 -12.60
C ALA A 111 8.45 -5.28 -13.95
N PRO A 112 9.12 -5.73 -15.03
CA PRO A 112 8.34 -6.26 -16.15
C PRO A 112 7.47 -7.35 -15.54
N ALA A 113 6.17 -7.33 -15.86
CA ALA A 113 5.23 -8.37 -15.50
C ALA A 113 5.95 -9.72 -15.60
N ARG A 114 6.09 -10.45 -14.48
CA ARG A 114 6.64 -11.80 -14.52
C ARG A 114 5.72 -12.58 -15.44
N LYS A 115 6.15 -12.72 -16.69
CA LYS A 115 5.49 -13.55 -17.69
C LYS A 115 5.26 -14.90 -17.04
N SER A 116 4.04 -15.38 -17.11
CA SER A 116 3.69 -16.69 -16.60
C SER A 116 4.65 -17.73 -17.20
N PRO A 117 4.97 -18.84 -16.53
CA PRO A 117 5.84 -19.88 -17.09
C PRO A 117 5.43 -20.29 -18.52
N SER A 118 4.13 -20.30 -18.80
CA SER A 118 3.55 -20.56 -20.13
C SER A 118 3.95 -19.53 -21.20
N GLU A 119 4.05 -18.25 -20.85
CA GLU A 119 4.46 -17.19 -21.76
C GLU A 119 5.98 -17.23 -22.05
N LEU A 120 6.78 -17.62 -21.07
CA LEU A 120 8.21 -17.88 -21.23
C LEU A 120 8.47 -19.06 -22.19
N ILE A 121 7.68 -20.14 -22.07
CA ILE A 121 7.76 -21.30 -22.96
C ILE A 121 7.32 -20.93 -24.39
N ALA A 122 6.23 -20.18 -24.55
CA ALA A 122 5.76 -19.72 -25.85
C ALA A 122 6.80 -18.83 -26.55
N GLN A 123 7.48 -17.96 -25.80
CA GLN A 123 8.52 -17.09 -26.36
C GLN A 123 9.79 -17.87 -26.74
N ALA A 124 10.15 -18.91 -25.97
CA ALA A 124 11.26 -19.80 -26.31
C ALA A 124 10.97 -20.64 -27.58
N GLN A 125 9.72 -21.07 -27.78
CA GLN A 125 9.30 -21.79 -28.99
C GLN A 125 9.25 -20.88 -30.22
N ALA A 126 8.73 -19.65 -30.09
CA ALA A 126 8.71 -18.67 -31.17
C ALA A 126 10.11 -18.27 -31.64
N THR A 127 11.06 -18.14 -30.71
CA THR A 127 12.46 -17.80 -31.03
C THR A 127 13.18 -18.97 -31.74
N ARG A 128 12.88 -20.22 -31.36
CA ARG A 128 13.40 -21.41 -32.05
C ARG A 128 12.86 -21.56 -33.48
N ALA A 129 11.57 -21.27 -33.67
CA ALA A 129 10.96 -21.32 -35.01
C ALA A 129 11.57 -20.29 -35.97
N ALA A 130 11.84 -19.06 -35.48
CA ALA A 130 12.48 -18.02 -36.28
C ALA A 130 13.95 -18.34 -36.66
N GLN A 131 14.70 -19.03 -35.79
CA GLN A 131 16.07 -19.44 -36.11
C GLN A 131 16.13 -20.56 -37.15
N GLN A 132 15.16 -21.49 -37.18
CA GLN A 132 15.14 -22.57 -38.17
C GLN A 132 14.85 -22.08 -39.61
N GLU A 133 14.09 -20.99 -39.77
CA GLU A 133 13.79 -20.45 -41.10
C GLU A 133 15.01 -19.76 -41.75
N GLN A 134 15.95 -19.23 -40.96
CA GLN A 134 17.17 -18.60 -41.50
C GLN A 134 18.25 -19.60 -41.95
N ILE A 135 18.21 -20.86 -41.49
CA ILE A 135 19.21 -21.88 -41.86
C ILE A 135 18.86 -22.57 -43.19
N SER A 136 17.66 -22.36 -43.72
CA SER A 136 17.16 -23.06 -44.91
C SER A 136 17.36 -22.29 -46.23
N LYS A 137 17.96 -21.09 -46.20
CA LYS A 137 18.22 -20.31 -47.42
C LYS A 137 19.68 -20.47 -47.84
N PRO A 138 19.98 -21.16 -48.97
CA PRO A 138 21.36 -21.33 -49.42
C PRO A 138 21.96 -19.97 -49.80
N PRO A 139 23.23 -19.69 -49.43
CA PRO A 139 23.90 -18.47 -49.86
C PRO A 139 24.09 -18.49 -51.38
N ALA A 140 23.68 -17.42 -52.05
CA ALA A 140 23.91 -17.23 -53.49
C ALA A 140 25.42 -17.22 -53.81
N PRO A 141 25.84 -17.77 -54.97
CA PRO A 141 27.25 -17.81 -55.35
C PRO A 141 27.78 -16.40 -55.57
N GLN A 142 28.80 -16.01 -54.80
CA GLN A 142 29.54 -14.76 -55.04
C GLN A 142 30.38 -14.94 -56.30
N THR A 143 29.99 -14.24 -57.37
CA THR A 143 30.78 -14.12 -58.59
C THR A 143 31.99 -13.24 -58.30
N ALA A 144 33.17 -13.85 -58.24
CA ALA A 144 34.43 -13.13 -58.19
C ALA A 144 34.68 -12.49 -59.56
N ALA A 145 34.63 -11.17 -59.63
CA ALA A 145 35.09 -10.39 -60.76
C ALA A 145 35.91 -9.20 -60.26
N ARG A 146 37.23 -9.28 -60.43
CA ARG A 146 38.13 -8.23 -60.95
C ARG A 146 39.57 -8.42 -60.47
N ALA A 147 40.45 -8.75 -61.41
CA ALA A 147 41.63 -7.97 -61.73
C ALA A 147 41.88 -8.11 -63.24
#